data_AF-A0A327VDC0-F1
#
_entry.id   AF-A0A327VDC0-F1
#
_cell.length_a   1.000
_cell.length_b   1.000
_cell.length_c   1.000
_cell.angle_alpha   90.00
_cell.angle_beta   90.00
_cell.angle_gamma   90.00
#
_symmetry.space_group_name_H-M   'P 1'
#
loop_
_entity.id
_entity.type
_entity.pdbx_description
1 polymer ?
#
loop_
_entity_poly.entity_id
_entity_poly.type
_entity_poly.pdbx_seq_one_letter_code
_entity_poly.pdbx_strand_id
1 'polypeptide(L)'
;MGSVESYAIALAEFRRVVRLDSRAPAIGPVYGSPGRVTILCGVTGSIAPLAQCRTSLGHPPRHFSWFDRFSYLRIPRSGWAWLGDPLGQILEVQDLLLTEGRLVWGAVVQANNELFERGWRDRPAAVIYSPDTAVFDDNPELLLTIARKLYRLKETWQADPELHAFSRMLTSEVDRQMRMQVPRQLTGSADVYCTDIIVARRHLPGRVLNEPLVPLLIAPEHTAMTMMLPSRFWSASA
;
A
#
# COMPACT_ATOMS: atom_id res chain seq x y z
N MET A 1 21.52 -14.24 7.38
CA MET A 1 20.96 -14.17 8.75
C MET A 1 20.30 -12.81 9.08
N GLY A 2 20.41 -11.76 8.24
CA GLY A 2 19.91 -10.40 8.56
C GLY A 2 18.50 -10.00 8.06
N SER A 3 17.80 -10.79 7.24
CA SER A 3 16.51 -10.34 6.66
C SER A 3 15.30 -10.55 7.57
N VAL A 4 15.25 -11.66 8.32
CA VAL A 4 14.10 -12.00 9.17
C VAL A 4 13.98 -11.09 10.39
N GLU A 5 15.10 -10.76 11.02
CA GLU A 5 15.14 -9.90 12.21
C GLU A 5 14.85 -8.42 11.85
N SER A 6 15.42 -7.95 10.73
CA SER A 6 15.11 -6.63 10.17
C SER A 6 13.63 -6.50 9.77
N TYR A 7 13.04 -7.57 9.21
CA TYR A 7 11.62 -7.63 8.89
C TYR A 7 10.71 -7.62 10.12
N ALA A 8 11.05 -8.39 11.16
CA ALA A 8 10.28 -8.43 12.40
C ALA A 8 10.28 -7.06 13.11
N ILE A 9 11.44 -6.39 13.16
CA ILE A 9 11.56 -5.01 13.66
C ILE A 9 10.74 -4.07 12.78
N ALA A 10 10.81 -4.24 11.46
CA ALA A 10 10.07 -3.43 10.52
C ALA A 10 8.55 -3.51 10.68
N LEU A 11 8.05 -4.72 10.94
CA LEU A 11 6.64 -5.02 11.15
C LEU A 11 6.15 -4.50 12.52
N ALA A 12 6.95 -4.68 13.57
CA ALA A 12 6.64 -4.17 14.90
C ALA A 12 6.57 -2.63 14.91
N GLU A 13 7.52 -1.96 14.27
CA GLU A 13 7.53 -0.50 14.13
C GLU A 13 6.44 -0.01 13.18
N PHE A 14 6.11 -0.73 12.10
CA PHE A 14 4.96 -0.37 11.25
C PHE A 14 3.65 -0.36 12.03
N ARG A 15 3.40 -1.40 12.84
CA ARG A 15 2.21 -1.47 13.71
C ARG A 15 2.21 -0.40 14.80
N ARG A 16 3.36 0.12 15.19
CA ARG A 16 3.50 1.21 16.16
C ARG A 16 3.27 2.57 15.50
N VAL A 17 3.98 2.85 14.41
CA VAL A 17 4.00 4.14 13.73
C VAL A 17 2.67 4.44 13.06
N VAL A 18 2.07 3.48 12.34
CA VAL A 18 0.81 3.76 11.64
C VAL A 18 -0.40 3.81 12.60
N ARG A 19 -0.32 3.13 13.76
CA ARG A 19 -1.43 3.08 14.74
C ARG A 19 -1.46 4.26 15.72
N LEU A 20 -0.36 4.99 15.88
CA LEU A 20 -0.23 6.06 16.90
C LEU A 20 -0.87 7.40 16.51
N ASP A 21 -1.36 7.54 15.27
CA ASP A 21 -1.96 8.79 14.82
C ASP A 21 -3.48 8.81 15.08
N SER A 22 -3.82 9.04 16.35
CA SER A 22 -5.18 9.11 16.87
C SER A 22 -5.53 10.54 17.29
N ARG A 23 -5.52 11.50 16.36
CA ARG A 23 -6.12 12.82 16.58
C ARG A 23 -7.07 13.22 15.45
N ALA A 24 -8.24 12.58 15.43
CA ALA A 24 -9.46 13.25 15.00
C ALA A 24 -10.01 14.08 16.18
N PRO A 25 -10.60 15.27 15.97
CA PRO A 25 -11.22 16.02 17.05
C PRO A 25 -12.39 15.22 17.63
N ALA A 26 -12.31 14.97 18.93
CA ALA A 26 -13.32 14.27 19.70
C ALA A 26 -14.62 15.09 19.76
N ILE A 27 -15.74 14.46 19.41
CA ILE A 27 -17.03 14.77 20.01
C ILE A 27 -17.14 13.79 21.19
N GLY A 28 -16.94 14.28 22.43
CA GLY A 28 -16.69 13.47 23.64
C GLY A 28 -17.93 12.77 24.26
N PRO A 29 -17.89 12.33 25.54
CA PRO A 29 -16.75 12.07 26.43
C PRO A 29 -16.57 10.58 26.82
N VAL A 30 -15.45 10.36 27.50
CA VAL A 30 -14.76 9.12 27.93
C VAL A 30 -15.48 8.32 29.03
N TYR A 31 -15.40 6.98 28.99
CA TYR A 31 -15.16 6.11 30.17
C TYR A 31 -14.63 4.72 29.75
N GLY A 32 -13.53 4.24 30.36
CA GLY A 32 -13.25 2.79 30.49
C GLY A 32 -11.86 2.25 30.12
N SER A 33 -10.90 2.36 31.04
CA SER A 33 -9.80 1.42 31.39
C SER A 33 -8.70 1.00 30.39
N PRO A 34 -7.44 0.80 30.87
CA PRO A 34 -6.28 0.53 30.02
C PRO A 34 -6.27 -0.93 29.54
N GLY A 35 -6.51 -1.14 28.25
CA GLY A 35 -6.38 -2.43 27.59
C GLY A 35 -4.91 -2.83 27.41
N ARG A 36 -4.51 -3.92 28.06
CA ARG A 36 -3.21 -4.60 27.96
C ARG A 36 -2.74 -4.75 26.51
N VAL A 37 -1.47 -4.45 26.27
CA VAL A 37 -0.74 -4.81 25.05
C VAL A 37 -0.49 -6.32 25.08
N THR A 38 -1.40 -7.10 24.47
CA THR A 38 -1.13 -8.50 24.16
C THR A 38 -0.27 -8.54 22.91
N ILE A 39 1.03 -8.79 23.08
CA ILE A 39 1.93 -9.16 21.98
C ILE A 39 1.51 -10.57 21.54
N LEU A 40 0.69 -10.65 20.49
CA LEU A 40 0.47 -11.91 19.79
C LEU A 40 1.74 -12.25 19.01
N CYS A 41 2.64 -12.96 19.70
CA CYS A 41 3.64 -13.80 19.08
C CYS A 41 2.91 -14.89 18.28
N GLY A 42 3.25 -15.04 17.00
CA GLY A 42 2.89 -16.21 16.20
C GLY A 42 1.90 -15.96 15.06
N VAL A 43 2.33 -15.24 14.02
CA VAL A 43 2.20 -15.69 12.62
C VAL A 43 3.39 -15.08 11.88
N THR A 44 4.45 -15.84 11.69
CA THR A 44 5.48 -15.52 10.69
C THR A 44 4.86 -15.79 9.31
N GLY A 45 4.04 -14.85 8.84
CA GLY A 45 3.68 -14.81 7.44
C GLY A 45 4.94 -14.40 6.70
N SER A 46 5.71 -15.38 6.22
CA SER A 46 6.69 -15.09 5.19
C SER A 46 5.90 -14.45 4.06
N ILE A 47 6.16 -13.17 3.78
CA ILE A 47 5.73 -12.57 2.53
C ILE A 47 6.17 -13.54 1.43
N ALA A 48 5.24 -13.99 0.61
CA ALA A 48 5.58 -14.76 -0.56
C ALA A 48 6.50 -13.92 -1.45
N PRO A 49 7.63 -14.47 -1.92
CA PRO A 49 8.51 -13.74 -2.83
C PRO A 49 7.71 -13.18 -4.01
N LEU A 50 8.04 -11.96 -4.47
CA LEU A 50 7.33 -11.34 -5.59
C LEU A 50 7.34 -12.22 -6.86
N ALA A 51 8.40 -13.03 -7.02
CA ALA A 51 8.48 -14.08 -8.03
C ALA A 51 7.30 -15.07 -7.96
N GLN A 52 6.89 -15.51 -6.76
CA GLN A 52 5.74 -16.38 -6.59
C GLN A 52 4.44 -15.67 -7.01
N CYS A 53 4.27 -14.41 -6.63
CA CYS A 53 3.13 -13.60 -7.08
C CYS A 53 3.06 -13.53 -8.62
N ARG A 54 4.22 -13.38 -9.29
CA ARG A 54 4.31 -13.39 -10.75
C ARG A 54 3.91 -14.73 -11.35
N THR A 55 4.39 -15.83 -10.77
CA THR A 55 3.99 -17.18 -11.21
C THR A 55 2.49 -17.41 -11.05
N SER A 56 1.91 -17.05 -9.90
CA SER A 56 0.48 -17.22 -9.61
C SER A 56 -0.42 -16.33 -10.48
N LEU A 57 0.02 -15.11 -10.79
CA LEU A 57 -0.72 -14.19 -11.64
C LEU A 57 -0.59 -14.53 -13.13
N GLY A 58 0.56 -15.05 -13.56
CA GLY A 58 0.90 -15.33 -14.94
C GLY A 58 1.50 -14.14 -15.71
N HIS A 59 1.97 -14.43 -16.92
CA HIS A 59 2.56 -13.43 -17.82
C HIS A 59 1.48 -12.58 -18.51
N PRO A 60 1.70 -11.27 -18.68
CA PRO A 60 0.85 -10.42 -19.53
C PRO A 60 1.04 -10.76 -21.03
N PRO A 61 0.00 -10.60 -21.88
CA PRO A 61 -1.37 -10.23 -21.53
C PRO A 61 -2.10 -11.41 -20.86
N ARG A 62 -2.78 -11.12 -19.74
CA ARG A 62 -3.53 -12.12 -18.97
C ARG A 62 -4.99 -12.14 -19.37
N HIS A 63 -5.56 -13.34 -19.38
CA HIS A 63 -6.98 -13.55 -19.62
C HIS A 63 -7.64 -14.07 -18.34
N PHE A 64 -8.75 -13.44 -17.96
CA PHE A 64 -9.56 -13.85 -16.83
C PHE A 64 -10.93 -14.28 -17.34
N SER A 65 -11.52 -15.27 -16.69
CA SER A 65 -12.88 -15.68 -17.00
C SER A 65 -13.84 -14.51 -16.83
N TRP A 66 -14.97 -14.55 -17.55
CA TRP A 66 -16.03 -13.54 -17.35
C TRP A 66 -16.45 -13.48 -15.87
N PHE A 67 -16.60 -14.63 -15.21
CA PHE A 67 -16.93 -14.67 -13.80
C PHE A 67 -15.89 -13.96 -12.93
N ASP A 68 -14.59 -14.19 -13.15
CA ASP A 68 -13.52 -13.50 -12.40
C ASP A 68 -13.60 -11.98 -12.55
N ARG A 69 -13.81 -11.50 -13.78
CA ARG A 69 -13.89 -10.06 -14.11
C ARG A 69 -15.08 -9.36 -13.46
N PHE A 70 -16.17 -10.07 -13.20
CA PHE A 70 -17.37 -9.49 -12.59
C PHE A 70 -17.55 -9.83 -11.11
N SER A 71 -16.67 -10.65 -10.51
CA SER A 71 -16.79 -11.10 -9.12
C SER A 71 -15.66 -10.58 -8.23
N TYR A 72 -14.70 -11.45 -7.90
CA TYR A 72 -13.67 -11.19 -6.91
C TYR A 72 -12.66 -10.15 -7.37
N LEU A 73 -12.21 -10.19 -8.64
CA LEU A 73 -11.16 -9.30 -9.13
C LEU A 73 -11.59 -7.84 -9.19
N ARG A 74 -12.89 -7.60 -9.37
CA ARG A 74 -13.41 -6.25 -9.54
C ARG A 74 -13.54 -5.55 -8.20
N ILE A 75 -12.90 -4.39 -8.10
CA ILE A 75 -13.19 -3.42 -7.04
C ILE A 75 -14.48 -2.69 -7.46
N PRO A 76 -15.57 -2.80 -6.68
CA PRO A 76 -16.81 -2.12 -7.02
C PRO A 76 -16.66 -0.62 -6.82
N ARG A 77 -17.46 0.17 -7.55
CA ARG A 77 -17.61 1.59 -7.23
C ARG A 77 -18.26 1.72 -5.85
N SER A 78 -17.49 2.16 -4.88
CA SER A 78 -17.98 2.53 -3.55
C SER A 78 -18.51 3.97 -3.56
N GLY A 79 -19.60 4.23 -2.85
CA GLY A 79 -20.24 5.55 -2.82
C GLY A 79 -19.37 6.70 -2.27
N TRP A 80 -18.21 6.41 -1.66
CA TRP A 80 -17.26 7.43 -1.17
C TRP A 80 -16.17 7.80 -2.18
N ALA A 81 -15.99 7.04 -3.27
CA ALA A 81 -15.12 7.42 -4.37
C ALA A 81 -15.92 8.39 -5.25
N TRP A 82 -15.94 9.66 -4.85
CA TRP A 82 -16.75 10.71 -5.45
C TRP A 82 -16.45 10.89 -6.94
N LEU A 83 -17.43 11.43 -7.67
CA LEU A 83 -17.23 11.92 -9.03
C LEU A 83 -16.09 12.96 -9.01
N GLY A 84 -14.96 12.65 -9.68
CA GLY A 84 -13.79 13.54 -9.76
C GLY A 84 -12.63 13.21 -8.80
N ASP A 85 -12.77 12.22 -7.90
CA ASP A 85 -11.64 11.74 -7.09
C ASP A 85 -10.66 10.93 -7.99
N PRO A 86 -9.35 11.26 -8.02
CA PRO A 86 -8.35 10.50 -8.77
C PRO A 86 -8.36 8.99 -8.46
N LEU A 87 -8.74 8.57 -7.26
CA LEU A 87 -8.89 7.14 -6.92
C LEU A 87 -9.95 6.43 -7.77
N GLY A 88 -10.96 7.17 -8.25
CA GLY A 88 -11.98 6.64 -9.15
C GLY A 88 -11.40 6.15 -10.48
N GLN A 89 -10.29 6.73 -10.95
CA GLN A 89 -9.62 6.30 -12.19
C GLN A 89 -9.02 4.90 -12.04
N ILE A 90 -8.61 4.48 -10.82
CA ILE A 90 -8.16 3.11 -10.55
C ILE A 90 -9.25 2.11 -10.93
N LEU A 91 -10.52 2.44 -10.65
CA LEU A 91 -11.64 1.57 -10.96
C LEU A 91 -11.92 1.46 -12.47
N GLU A 92 -11.52 2.46 -13.25
CA GLU A 92 -11.68 2.50 -14.70
C GLU A 92 -10.57 1.73 -15.41
N VAL A 93 -9.35 1.75 -14.86
CA VAL A 93 -8.18 1.07 -15.44
C VAL A 93 -7.82 -0.24 -14.75
N GLN A 94 -8.62 -0.71 -13.78
CA GLN A 94 -8.33 -1.96 -13.05
C GLN A 94 -8.19 -3.17 -13.99
N ASP A 95 -8.99 -3.23 -15.06
CA ASP A 95 -8.92 -4.32 -16.03
C ASP A 95 -7.58 -4.29 -16.77
N LEU A 96 -7.12 -3.11 -17.22
CA LEU A 96 -5.81 -2.89 -17.82
C LEU A 96 -4.68 -3.31 -16.86
N LEU A 97 -4.73 -2.87 -15.60
CA LEU A 97 -3.72 -3.23 -14.59
C LEU A 97 -3.69 -4.74 -14.34
N LEU A 98 -4.85 -5.40 -14.31
CA LEU A 98 -4.95 -6.85 -14.17
C LEU A 98 -4.45 -7.59 -15.41
N THR A 99 -4.73 -7.13 -16.62
CA THR A 99 -4.36 -7.84 -17.86
C THR A 99 -2.91 -7.61 -18.25
N GLU A 100 -2.42 -6.39 -18.12
CA GLU A 100 -1.15 -5.94 -18.70
C GLU A 100 -0.14 -5.46 -17.65
N GLY A 101 -0.59 -5.12 -16.45
CA GLY A 101 0.27 -4.56 -15.42
C GLY A 101 1.43 -5.47 -15.01
N ARG A 102 2.60 -4.86 -14.80
CA ARG A 102 3.75 -5.55 -14.22
C ARG A 102 3.71 -5.49 -12.69
N LEU A 103 4.22 -6.56 -12.06
CA LEU A 103 4.30 -6.68 -10.61
C LEU A 103 5.58 -6.06 -10.07
N VAL A 104 5.42 -5.17 -9.10
CA VAL A 104 6.49 -4.53 -8.33
C VAL A 104 6.21 -4.64 -6.83
N TRP A 105 7.24 -4.48 -6.01
CA TRP A 105 7.05 -4.24 -4.59
C TRP A 105 6.52 -2.82 -4.34
N GLY A 106 5.59 -2.73 -3.39
CA GLY A 106 5.17 -1.48 -2.78
C GLY A 106 5.39 -1.50 -1.28
N ALA A 107 5.69 -0.34 -0.70
CA ALA A 107 5.72 -0.13 0.74
C ALA A 107 4.61 0.85 1.15
N VAL A 108 3.83 0.48 2.16
CA VAL A 108 2.80 1.34 2.76
C VAL A 108 3.48 2.47 3.53
N VAL A 109 3.19 3.71 3.15
CA VAL A 109 3.65 4.93 3.85
C VAL A 109 2.65 5.29 4.93
N GLN A 110 1.37 5.36 4.57
CA GLN A 110 0.26 5.68 5.47
C GLN A 110 -0.99 4.97 5.00
N ALA A 111 -1.82 4.53 5.93
CA ALA A 111 -3.08 3.88 5.63
C ALA A 111 -4.13 4.30 6.66
N ASN A 112 -5.40 4.30 6.27
CA ASN A 112 -6.48 4.54 7.22
C ASN A 112 -6.46 3.50 8.35
N ASN A 113 -6.60 3.92 9.61
CA ASN A 113 -6.49 3.05 10.79
C ASN A 113 -7.44 1.84 10.75
N GLU A 114 -8.61 1.97 10.14
CA GLU A 114 -9.53 0.85 10.02
C GLU A 114 -8.89 -0.33 9.26
N LEU A 115 -7.95 -0.08 8.32
CA LEU A 115 -7.29 -1.12 7.52
C LEU A 115 -6.53 -2.15 8.36
N PHE A 116 -6.12 -1.81 9.58
CA PHE A 116 -5.38 -2.68 10.51
C PHE A 116 -6.28 -3.59 11.35
N GLU A 117 -7.59 -3.48 11.20
CA GLU A 117 -8.56 -4.33 11.86
C GLU A 117 -9.45 -5.00 10.82
N ARG A 118 -10.06 -6.13 11.19
CA ARG A 118 -10.92 -6.87 10.27
C ARG A 118 -12.13 -6.01 9.90
N GLY A 119 -12.32 -5.78 8.61
CA GLY A 119 -13.41 -4.93 8.12
C GLY A 119 -13.87 -5.27 6.71
N TRP A 120 -14.94 -4.60 6.30
CA TRP A 120 -15.58 -4.82 4.99
C TRP A 120 -15.47 -3.61 4.06
N ARG A 121 -15.13 -2.43 4.61
CA ARG A 121 -15.04 -1.19 3.87
C ARG A 121 -13.64 -0.99 3.32
N ASP A 122 -13.58 -0.80 2.01
CA ASP A 122 -12.38 -0.39 1.28
C ASP A 122 -11.98 1.01 1.76
N ARG A 123 -10.67 1.26 1.84
CA ARG A 123 -10.13 2.54 2.32
C ARG A 123 -8.89 2.92 1.52
N PRO A 124 -8.56 4.22 1.45
CA PRO A 124 -7.33 4.66 0.80
C PRO A 124 -6.11 4.32 1.63
N ALA A 125 -4.97 4.18 0.95
CA ALA A 125 -3.64 4.18 1.53
C ALA A 125 -2.65 4.85 0.57
N ALA A 126 -1.66 5.53 1.12
CA ALA A 126 -0.50 6.02 0.40
C ALA A 126 0.58 4.94 0.42
N VAL A 127 1.07 4.58 -0.76
CA VAL A 127 2.14 3.60 -0.96
C VAL A 127 3.25 4.20 -1.81
N ILE A 128 4.46 3.71 -1.63
CA ILE A 128 5.55 3.95 -2.58
C ILE A 128 5.91 2.69 -3.34
N TYR A 129 6.39 2.85 -4.56
CA TYR A 129 6.90 1.75 -5.40
C TYR A 129 8.02 2.24 -6.30
N SER A 130 8.76 1.30 -6.87
CA SER A 130 9.70 1.58 -7.96
C SER A 130 9.40 0.68 -9.15
N PRO A 131 9.49 1.20 -10.39
CA PRO A 131 9.49 0.36 -11.59
C PRO A 131 10.79 -0.44 -11.77
N ASP A 132 11.86 -0.12 -11.03
CA ASP A 132 13.15 -0.80 -11.12
C ASP A 132 13.12 -2.12 -10.34
N THR A 133 12.78 -3.19 -11.04
CA THR A 133 12.74 -4.54 -10.48
C THR A 133 14.13 -5.09 -10.17
N ALA A 134 15.19 -4.60 -10.83
CA ALA A 134 16.54 -5.12 -10.63
C ALA A 134 17.10 -4.77 -9.23
N VAL A 135 16.68 -3.62 -8.69
CA VAL A 135 17.10 -3.18 -7.35
C VAL A 135 16.14 -3.69 -6.27
N PHE A 136 14.83 -3.50 -6.46
CA PHE A 136 13.86 -3.63 -5.37
C PHE A 136 13.23 -5.00 -5.25
N ASP A 137 13.34 -5.89 -6.24
CA ASP A 137 12.85 -7.27 -6.08
C ASP A 137 13.66 -8.03 -5.03
N ASP A 138 14.98 -7.83 -5.03
CA ASP A 138 15.92 -8.48 -4.12
C ASP A 138 16.11 -7.70 -2.81
N ASN A 139 15.76 -6.41 -2.78
CA ASN A 139 15.96 -5.51 -1.62
C ASN A 139 14.69 -4.68 -1.28
N PRO A 140 13.51 -5.30 -1.07
CA PRO A 140 12.27 -4.57 -0.83
C PRO A 140 12.28 -3.75 0.47
N GLU A 141 13.14 -4.07 1.44
CA GLU A 141 13.34 -3.31 2.67
C GLU A 141 13.89 -1.89 2.43
N LEU A 142 14.51 -1.62 1.28
CA LEU A 142 14.88 -0.27 0.87
C LEU A 142 13.63 0.60 0.70
N LEU A 143 12.54 0.07 0.13
CA LEU A 143 11.25 0.78 0.07
C LEU A 143 10.72 1.06 1.47
N LEU A 144 10.80 0.10 2.41
CA LEU A 144 10.38 0.35 3.80
C LEU A 144 11.16 1.48 4.45
N THR A 145 12.47 1.54 4.19
CA THR A 145 13.33 2.60 4.72
C THR A 145 12.93 3.96 4.17
N ILE A 146 12.66 4.05 2.86
CA ILE A 146 12.20 5.28 2.21
C ILE A 146 10.80 5.68 2.72
N ALA A 147 9.87 4.73 2.82
CA ALA A 147 8.51 4.96 3.31
C ALA A 147 8.51 5.55 4.73
N ARG A 148 9.40 5.06 5.61
CA ARG A 148 9.56 5.62 6.96
C ARG A 148 10.10 7.04 6.95
N LYS A 149 11.09 7.33 6.11
CA LYS A 149 11.64 8.69 5.97
C LYS A 149 10.55 9.64 5.49
N LEU A 150 9.74 9.22 4.50
CA LEU A 150 8.60 9.97 4.01
C LEU A 150 7.55 10.21 5.10
N TYR A 151 7.13 9.17 5.82
CA TYR A 151 6.14 9.30 6.88
C TYR A 151 6.58 10.29 7.97
N ARG A 152 7.88 10.34 8.31
CA ARG A 152 8.42 11.32 9.27
C ARG A 152 8.32 12.77 8.81
N LEU A 153 8.07 13.04 7.53
CA LEU A 153 7.83 14.39 7.03
C LEU A 153 6.41 14.87 7.35
N LYS A 154 5.48 13.96 7.63
CA LYS A 154 4.08 14.30 7.95
C LYS A 154 4.03 15.31 9.10
N GLU A 155 3.22 16.35 8.94
CA GLU A 155 3.04 17.43 9.93
C GLU A 155 4.33 18.19 10.31
N THR A 156 5.38 18.07 9.51
CA THR A 156 6.62 18.84 9.70
C THR A 156 6.74 19.95 8.66
N TRP A 157 7.28 21.10 9.08
CA TRP A 157 7.69 22.14 8.13
C TRP A 157 9.00 21.75 7.46
N GLN A 158 9.09 22.01 6.14
CA GLN A 158 10.27 21.71 5.34
C GLN A 158 10.64 22.97 4.56
N ALA A 159 11.92 23.37 4.62
CA ALA A 159 12.43 24.49 3.84
C ALA A 159 12.62 24.12 2.36
N ASP A 160 12.91 22.84 2.10
CA ASP A 160 12.99 22.29 0.75
C ASP A 160 11.57 22.17 0.14
N PRO A 161 11.31 22.77 -1.05
CA PRO A 161 9.99 22.75 -1.66
C PRO A 161 9.47 21.36 -2.02
N GLU A 162 10.34 20.42 -2.43
CA GLU A 162 9.93 19.06 -2.78
C GLU A 162 9.51 18.29 -1.53
N LEU A 163 10.30 18.38 -0.46
CA LEU A 163 9.94 17.78 0.84
C LEU A 163 8.68 18.44 1.43
N HIS A 164 8.50 19.74 1.25
CA HIS A 164 7.31 20.45 1.70
C HIS A 164 6.04 19.96 0.98
N ALA A 165 6.12 19.71 -0.32
CA ALA A 165 5.00 19.13 -1.09
C ALA A 165 4.60 17.75 -0.55
N PHE A 166 5.57 16.90 -0.20
CA PHE A 166 5.30 15.60 0.43
C PHE A 166 4.70 15.71 1.83
N SER A 167 5.20 16.62 2.67
CA SER A 167 4.63 16.90 3.99
C SER A 167 3.15 17.31 3.87
N ARG A 168 2.83 18.21 2.93
CA ARG A 168 1.45 18.62 2.65
C ARG A 168 0.57 17.48 2.16
N MET A 169 1.06 16.69 1.20
CA MET A 169 0.33 15.52 0.68
C MET A 169 -0.01 14.53 1.81
N LEU A 170 0.97 14.15 2.64
CA LEU A 170 0.75 13.18 3.73
C LEU A 170 -0.14 13.73 4.85
N THR A 171 -0.18 15.04 5.03
CA THR A 171 -1.05 15.70 6.01
C THR A 171 -2.48 15.88 5.47
N SER A 172 -2.66 15.93 4.15
CA SER A 172 -3.97 16.10 3.53
C SER A 172 -4.70 14.76 3.41
N GLU A 173 -5.86 14.64 4.06
CA GLU A 173 -6.71 13.45 3.90
C GLU A 173 -7.48 13.44 2.57
N VAL A 174 -7.47 14.56 1.84
CA VAL A 174 -8.32 14.84 0.67
C VAL A 174 -7.51 14.95 -0.61
N ASP A 175 -6.32 15.55 -0.57
CA ASP A 175 -5.48 15.70 -1.76
C ASP A 175 -4.87 14.37 -2.15
N ARG A 176 -5.35 13.80 -3.27
CA ARG A 176 -4.80 12.57 -3.83
C ARG A 176 -3.67 12.89 -4.78
N GLN A 177 -2.56 12.18 -4.64
CA GLN A 177 -1.44 12.26 -5.56
C GLN A 177 -1.22 10.92 -6.25
N MET A 178 -1.06 10.97 -7.57
CA MET A 178 -0.87 9.81 -8.42
C MET A 178 0.51 9.90 -9.05
N ARG A 179 1.37 8.91 -8.78
CA ARG A 179 2.75 8.85 -9.29
C ARG A 179 3.56 10.13 -9.03
N MET A 180 3.55 10.62 -7.79
CA MET A 180 4.45 11.70 -7.38
C MET A 180 5.87 11.16 -7.19
N GLN A 181 6.85 11.72 -7.87
CA GLN A 181 8.25 11.28 -7.72
C GLN A 181 8.76 11.63 -6.32
N VAL A 182 9.31 10.64 -5.61
CA VAL A 182 9.90 10.84 -4.29
C VAL A 182 11.21 11.62 -4.45
N PRO A 183 11.51 12.60 -3.57
CA PRO A 183 12.68 13.46 -3.74
C PRO A 183 13.97 12.64 -3.72
N ARG A 184 14.91 12.96 -4.62
CA ARG A 184 16.18 12.24 -4.76
C ARG A 184 17.04 12.27 -3.49
N GLN A 185 16.80 13.24 -2.61
CA GLN A 185 17.40 13.31 -1.28
C GLN A 185 17.08 12.06 -0.42
N LEU A 186 15.94 11.40 -0.69
CA LEU A 186 15.50 10.19 0.03
C LEU A 186 15.82 8.90 -0.72
N THR A 187 15.91 8.95 -2.05
CA THR A 187 16.01 7.76 -2.94
C THR A 187 17.36 7.60 -3.61
N GLY A 188 18.23 8.62 -3.57
CA GLY A 188 19.47 8.66 -4.34
C GLY A 188 19.17 8.76 -5.83
N SER A 189 19.70 7.80 -6.61
CA SER A 189 19.47 7.71 -8.06
C SER A 189 18.25 6.85 -8.43
N ALA A 190 17.61 6.20 -7.46
CA ALA A 190 16.48 5.31 -7.73
C ALA A 190 15.20 6.09 -8.02
N ASP A 191 14.49 5.70 -9.08
CA ASP A 191 13.16 6.21 -9.36
C ASP A 191 12.15 5.52 -8.45
N VAL A 192 11.61 6.28 -7.50
CA VAL A 192 10.57 5.84 -6.58
C VAL A 192 9.42 6.82 -6.66
N TYR A 193 8.20 6.29 -6.68
CA TYR A 193 6.98 7.08 -6.78
C TYR A 193 6.11 6.82 -5.57
N CYS A 194 5.48 7.86 -5.05
CA CYS A 194 4.40 7.78 -4.09
C CYS A 194 3.06 7.92 -4.81
N THR A 195 2.08 7.13 -4.42
CA THR A 195 0.75 7.13 -5.00
C THR A 195 -0.29 6.73 -3.97
N ASP A 196 -1.47 7.31 -4.07
CA ASP A 196 -2.64 6.79 -3.36
C ASP A 196 -3.25 5.60 -4.10
N ILE A 197 -3.71 4.60 -3.35
CA ILE A 197 -4.42 3.43 -3.87
C ILE A 197 -5.70 3.18 -3.10
N ILE A 198 -6.63 2.46 -3.73
CA ILE A 198 -7.77 1.85 -3.03
C ILE A 198 -7.30 0.50 -2.48
N VAL A 199 -7.31 0.36 -1.15
CA VAL A 199 -7.10 -0.94 -0.50
C VAL A 199 -8.44 -1.65 -0.39
N ALA A 200 -8.70 -2.55 -1.33
CA ALA A 200 -9.91 -3.35 -1.35
C ALA A 200 -9.85 -4.46 -0.28
N ARG A 201 -10.78 -4.47 0.67
CA ARG A 201 -10.79 -5.42 1.80
C ARG A 201 -10.88 -6.86 1.36
N ARG A 202 -11.64 -7.10 0.31
CA ARG A 202 -11.80 -8.43 -0.30
C ARG A 202 -10.47 -8.97 -0.85
N HIS A 203 -9.52 -8.09 -1.16
CA HIS A 203 -8.22 -8.41 -1.74
C HIS A 203 -7.10 -8.53 -0.71
N LEU A 204 -7.40 -8.37 0.57
CA LEU A 204 -6.44 -8.55 1.66
C LEU A 204 -6.58 -9.93 2.31
N PRO A 205 -5.47 -10.60 2.68
CA PRO A 205 -5.52 -11.79 3.52
C PRO A 205 -6.26 -11.49 4.83
N GLY A 206 -7.28 -12.29 5.15
CA GLY A 206 -8.07 -12.11 6.37
C GLY A 206 -8.87 -10.78 6.45
N ARG A 207 -8.89 -9.97 5.37
CA ARG A 207 -9.45 -8.61 5.30
C ARG A 207 -8.73 -7.58 6.17
N VAL A 208 -7.45 -7.81 6.46
CA VAL A 208 -6.62 -6.94 7.31
C VAL A 208 -5.30 -6.61 6.61
N LEU A 209 -4.92 -5.34 6.62
CA LEU A 209 -3.61 -4.91 6.14
C LEU A 209 -2.59 -5.17 7.24
N ASN A 210 -1.98 -6.35 7.22
CA ASN A 210 -1.03 -6.77 8.25
C ASN A 210 0.43 -6.60 7.83
N GLU A 211 0.71 -6.49 6.54
CA GLU A 211 2.07 -6.39 6.03
C GLU A 211 2.35 -4.98 5.49
N PRO A 212 3.56 -4.43 5.76
CA PRO A 212 3.94 -3.11 5.25
C PRO A 212 4.42 -3.17 3.80
N LEU A 213 4.84 -4.34 3.33
CA LEU A 213 5.21 -4.61 1.95
C LEU A 213 4.07 -5.35 1.26
N VAL A 214 3.68 -4.85 0.09
CA VAL A 214 2.54 -5.36 -0.67
C VAL A 214 2.89 -5.46 -2.15
N PRO A 215 2.45 -6.51 -2.85
CA PRO A 215 2.59 -6.59 -4.30
C PRO A 215 1.65 -5.59 -4.98
N LEU A 216 2.19 -4.78 -5.90
CA LEU A 216 1.45 -3.77 -6.66
C LEU A 216 1.52 -4.06 -8.16
N LEU A 217 0.43 -3.74 -8.85
CA LEU A 217 0.32 -3.74 -10.30
C LEU A 217 0.48 -2.32 -10.81
N ILE A 218 1.42 -2.13 -11.73
CA ILE A 218 1.67 -0.86 -12.42
C ILE A 218 1.69 -1.09 -13.94
N ALA A 219 1.22 -0.10 -14.70
CA ALA A 219 1.35 -0.07 -16.15
C ALA A 219 1.80 1.34 -16.59
N PRO A 220 3.06 1.72 -16.28
CA PRO A 220 3.48 3.11 -16.39
C PRO A 220 3.45 3.68 -17.80
N GLU A 221 3.52 2.81 -18.81
CA GLU A 221 3.38 3.14 -20.22
C GLU A 221 1.94 3.54 -20.60
N HIS A 222 0.95 3.19 -19.78
CA HIS A 222 -0.48 3.35 -20.10
C HIS A 222 -1.26 4.22 -19.10
N THR A 223 -0.90 4.20 -17.81
CA THR A 223 -1.64 4.92 -16.77
C THR A 223 -0.74 5.26 -15.58
N ALA A 224 -1.06 6.35 -14.87
CA ALA A 224 -0.45 6.71 -13.59
C ALA A 224 -0.95 5.86 -12.41
N MET A 225 -2.11 5.20 -12.58
CA MET A 225 -2.78 4.46 -11.53
C MET A 225 -2.00 3.22 -11.12
N THR A 226 -2.18 2.84 -9.86
CA THR A 226 -1.58 1.65 -9.25
C THR A 226 -2.65 0.90 -8.49
N MET A 227 -2.58 -0.43 -8.50
CA MET A 227 -3.53 -1.26 -7.78
C MET A 227 -2.78 -2.32 -6.98
N MET A 228 -3.23 -2.59 -5.75
CA MET A 228 -2.72 -3.73 -5.00
C MET A 228 -3.12 -5.03 -5.70
N LEU A 229 -2.18 -5.97 -5.84
CA LEU A 229 -2.49 -7.29 -6.37
C LEU A 229 -3.50 -7.98 -5.43
N PRO A 230 -4.57 -8.61 -5.93
CA PRO A 230 -5.47 -9.37 -5.07
C PRO A 230 -4.79 -10.56 -4.36
N SER A 231 -5.07 -10.74 -3.06
CA SER A 231 -4.40 -11.74 -2.20
C SER A 231 -4.46 -13.18 -2.67
N ARG A 232 -5.43 -13.54 -3.52
CA ARG A 232 -5.51 -14.87 -4.14
C ARG A 232 -4.28 -15.23 -4.98
N PHE A 233 -3.51 -14.22 -5.39
CA PHE A 233 -2.28 -14.40 -6.15
C PHE A 233 -1.02 -14.22 -5.29
N TRP A 234 -1.15 -13.95 -3.99
CA TRP A 234 0.02 -13.73 -3.14
C TRP A 234 0.70 -15.05 -2.81
N SER A 235 -0.04 -16.14 -2.72
CA SER A 235 0.52 -17.48 -2.54
C SER A 235 -0.04 -18.38 -3.60
N ALA A 236 0.72 -19.40 -3.99
CA ALA A 236 0.10 -20.59 -4.54
C ALA A 236 -0.74 -21.16 -3.40
N SER A 237 -2.06 -21.20 -3.56
CA SER A 237 -2.87 -22.13 -2.77
C SER A 237 -2.16 -23.48 -2.83
N ALA A 238 -1.68 -23.97 -1.68
CA ALA A 238 -1.40 -25.39 -1.52
C ALA A 238 -2.74 -26.14 -1.51
#